data_AF-A0A2U1Q5H3-F1
#
_entry.id   AF-A0A2U1Q5H3-F1
#
_cell.length_a   1.000
_cell.length_b   1.000
_cell.length_c   1.000
_cell.angle_alpha   90.00
_cell.angle_beta   90.00
_cell.angle_gamma   90.00
#
_symmetry.space_group_name_H-M   'P 1'
#
loop_
_entity.id
_entity.type
_entity.pdbx_description
1 polymer ?
#
loop_
_entity_poly.entity_id
_entity_poly.type
_entity_poly.pdbx_seq_one_letter_code
_entity_poly.pdbx_strand_id
1 'polypeptide(L)'
;MDVYPVLKLFVLYSLSEHDVLLLCFQIPRSIGDAYLKKPKFVVDPSFPRFHLPNPIHRPVLRDNPSIYTRELKHDDKFIVFALDGLWNT
;
A
#
# COMPACT_ATOMS: atom_id res chain seq x y z
N MET A 1 14.06 -3.41 17.67
CA MET A 1 14.72 -2.99 16.42
C MET A 1 14.80 -4.21 15.53
N ASP A 2 14.06 -4.40 14.45
CA ASP A 2 12.97 -3.66 13.80
C ASP A 2 11.99 -4.74 13.32
N VAL A 3 10.82 -4.82 13.95
CA VAL A 3 9.71 -5.63 13.44
C VAL A 3 8.87 -4.66 12.65
N TYR A 4 9.13 -4.54 11.34
CA TYR A 4 8.25 -3.79 10.44
C TYR A 4 6.88 -4.47 10.49
N PRO A 5 5.85 -3.87 11.10
CA PRO A 5 4.54 -4.48 11.11
C PRO A 5 4.04 -4.45 9.68
N VAL A 6 3.80 -5.65 9.19
CA VAL A 6 3.23 -5.98 7.89
C VAL A 6 1.88 -5.24 7.77
N LEU A 7 1.69 -4.67 6.58
CA LEU A 7 0.46 -4.10 6.02
C LEU A 7 -0.52 -3.41 6.99
N LYS A 8 -0.44 -2.08 7.04
CA LYS A 8 -1.53 -1.23 7.53
C LYS A 8 -2.40 -0.85 6.33
N LEU A 9 -3.48 -1.61 6.11
CA LEU A 9 -4.54 -1.29 5.16
C LEU A 9 -5.25 -0.01 5.61
N PHE A 10 -4.84 1.15 5.07
CA PHE A 10 -5.49 2.41 5.39
C PHE A 10 -6.63 2.72 4.42
N VAL A 11 -7.80 2.84 5.04
CA VAL A 11 -9.07 3.29 4.48
C VAL A 11 -8.96 4.74 4.01
N LEU A 12 -9.44 5.01 2.80
CA LEU A 12 -9.51 6.34 2.21
C LEU A 12 -10.61 7.16 2.90
N TYR A 13 -10.23 8.13 3.71
CA TYR A 13 -11.05 9.31 4.00
C TYR A 13 -10.27 10.56 3.57
N SER A 14 -10.99 11.48 2.92
CA SER A 14 -10.57 12.80 2.41
C SER A 14 -9.18 13.26 2.85
N LEU A 15 -8.16 13.00 2.03
CA LEU A 15 -6.76 13.35 2.31
C LEU A 15 -6.49 14.81 1.93
N SER A 16 -5.99 15.61 2.87
CA SER A 16 -5.38 16.91 2.59
C SER A 16 -3.98 16.74 1.95
N GLU A 17 -3.41 17.78 1.34
CA GLU A 17 -2.04 17.72 0.79
C GLU A 17 -0.98 17.26 1.81
N HIS A 18 -1.17 17.61 3.09
CA HIS A 18 -0.29 17.17 4.18
C HIS A 18 -0.43 15.65 4.47
N ASP A 19 -1.62 15.09 4.31
CA ASP A 19 -1.88 13.66 4.51
C ASP A 19 -1.29 12.81 3.37
N VAL A 20 -1.25 13.35 2.15
CA VAL A 20 -0.62 12.69 0.97
C VAL A 20 0.90 12.56 1.15
N LEU A 21 1.56 13.53 1.78
CA LEU A 21 2.99 13.48 2.05
C LEU A 21 3.34 12.43 3.12
N LEU A 22 2.49 12.29 4.16
CA LEU A 22 2.62 11.25 5.19
C LEU A 22 2.36 9.84 4.63
N LEU A 23 1.34 9.70 3.77
CA LEU A 23 1.03 8.46 3.08
C LEU A 23 2.21 7.94 2.24
N CYS A 24 2.99 8.84 1.63
CA CYS A 24 4.15 8.48 0.81
C CYS A 24 5.33 7.92 1.65
N PHE A 25 5.48 8.36 2.91
CA PHE A 25 6.60 8.00 3.77
C PHE A 25 6.42 6.64 4.49
N GLN A 26 5.17 6.16 4.66
CA GLN A 26 4.88 4.87 5.34
C GLN A 26 4.54 3.69 4.40
N ILE A 27 4.70 3.87 3.08
CA ILE A 27 4.65 2.86 1.99
C ILE A 27 3.29 2.13 1.83
N PRO A 28 2.35 2.65 1.03
CA PRO A 28 1.18 1.90 0.61
C PRO A 28 1.52 1.34 -0.78
N ARG A 29 1.94 0.07 -0.78
CA ARG A 29 2.03 -0.72 -2.01
C ARG A 29 0.74 -1.46 -2.19
N SER A 30 0.21 -1.45 -3.39
CA SER A 30 -0.97 -2.26 -3.72
C SER A 30 -0.89 -2.76 -5.15
N ILE A 31 -1.50 -3.92 -5.38
CA ILE A 31 -1.88 -4.37 -6.71
C ILE A 31 -3.34 -3.94 -6.90
N GLY A 32 -3.67 -3.28 -8.01
CA GLY A 32 -4.96 -2.59 -8.19
C GLY A 32 -4.87 -1.07 -8.02
N ASP A 33 -5.92 -0.44 -7.51
CA ASP A 33 -5.98 1.01 -7.19
C ASP A 33 -5.44 1.93 -8.29
N ALA A 34 -5.78 1.63 -9.54
CA ALA A 34 -5.19 2.28 -10.71
C ALA A 34 -5.40 3.80 -10.73
N TYR A 35 -6.54 4.28 -10.19
CA TYR A 35 -6.89 5.70 -10.04
C TYR A 35 -5.91 6.46 -9.13
N LEU A 36 -5.20 5.78 -8.22
CA LEU A 36 -4.14 6.35 -7.37
C LEU A 36 -2.74 6.27 -8.00
N LYS A 37 -2.62 5.71 -9.21
CA LYS A 37 -1.33 5.46 -9.88
C LYS A 37 -1.15 6.27 -11.15
N LYS A 38 -2.19 6.40 -11.98
CA LYS A 38 -2.12 7.16 -13.24
C LYS A 38 -3.40 7.98 -13.45
N PRO A 39 -3.30 9.25 -13.88
CA PRO A 39 -4.46 10.11 -14.13
C PRO A 39 -5.48 9.52 -15.11
N LYS A 40 -5.01 8.74 -16.09
CA LYS A 40 -5.87 8.08 -17.10
C LYS A 40 -6.85 7.04 -16.53
N PHE A 41 -6.70 6.67 -15.27
CA PHE A 41 -7.57 5.72 -14.59
C PHE A 41 -8.46 6.39 -13.53
N VAL A 42 -8.47 7.73 -13.46
CA VAL A 42 -9.43 8.47 -12.64
C VAL A 42 -10.83 8.16 -13.14
N VAL A 43 -11.71 7.79 -12.22
CA VAL A 43 -13.08 7.39 -12.53
C VAL A 43 -14.00 8.61 -12.47
N ASP A 44 -15.03 8.60 -13.31
CA ASP A 44 -16.07 9.63 -13.34
C ASP A 44 -16.66 9.91 -11.94
N PRO A 45 -17.07 11.16 -11.63
CA PRO A 45 -17.67 11.51 -10.34
C PRO A 45 -18.90 10.69 -9.94
N SER A 46 -19.58 10.03 -10.89
CA SER A 46 -20.65 9.06 -10.62
C SER A 46 -20.22 7.85 -9.79
N PHE A 47 -18.91 7.62 -9.64
CA PHE A 47 -18.34 6.58 -8.78
C PHE A 47 -17.65 7.19 -7.55
N PRO A 48 -18.40 7.65 -6.54
CA PRO A 48 -17.88 8.45 -5.43
C PRO A 48 -16.80 7.74 -4.61
N ARG A 49 -16.78 6.40 -4.59
CA ARG A 49 -15.75 5.61 -3.90
C ARG A 49 -14.35 5.77 -4.49
N PHE A 50 -14.25 6.03 -5.80
CA PHE A 50 -12.98 6.10 -6.54
C PHE A 50 -12.68 7.49 -7.09
N HIS A 51 -13.55 8.44 -6.77
CA HIS A 51 -13.38 9.82 -7.17
C HIS A 51 -12.34 10.51 -6.30
N LEU A 52 -11.42 11.23 -6.93
CA LEU A 52 -10.43 12.05 -6.25
C LEU A 52 -10.83 13.52 -6.37
N PRO A 53 -10.89 14.28 -5.25
CA PRO A 53 -11.28 15.68 -5.27
C PRO A 53 -10.29 16.56 -6.05
N ASN A 54 -9.01 16.14 -6.11
CA ASN A 54 -7.98 16.79 -6.91
C ASN A 54 -7.27 15.74 -7.79
N PRO A 55 -6.95 16.06 -9.06
CA PRO A 55 -6.14 15.19 -9.89
C PRO A 55 -4.77 14.92 -9.28
N ILE A 56 -4.30 13.68 -9.34
CA ILE A 56 -2.93 13.34 -8.91
C ILE A 56 -1.93 13.67 -10.02
N HIS A 57 -0.88 14.40 -9.68
CA HIS A 57 0.19 14.72 -10.64
C HIS A 57 1.31 13.66 -10.68
N ARG A 58 1.36 12.80 -9.67
CA ARG A 58 2.33 11.69 -9.55
C ARG A 58 1.65 10.49 -8.87
N PRO A 59 2.16 9.26 -9.07
CA PRO A 59 1.61 8.08 -8.41
C PRO A 59 1.67 8.22 -6.88
N VAL A 60 0.54 7.98 -6.23
CA VAL A 60 0.42 7.93 -4.76
C VAL A 60 0.78 6.52 -4.25
N LEU A 61 0.45 5.49 -5.05
CA LEU A 61 0.76 4.09 -4.76
C LEU A 61 1.81 3.53 -5.72
N ARG A 62 2.58 2.56 -5.23
CA ARG A 62 3.51 1.75 -6.02
C ARG A 62 3.00 0.31 -6.11
N ASP A 63 3.27 -0.34 -7.24
CA ASP A 63 2.99 -1.76 -7.47
C ASP A 63 4.26 -2.63 -7.40
N ASN A 64 5.44 -2.02 -7.34
CA ASN A 64 6.68 -2.77 -7.22
C ASN A 64 6.80 -3.48 -5.85
N PRO A 65 7.05 -4.80 -5.80
CA PRO A 65 7.27 -5.48 -4.54
C PRO A 65 8.64 -5.10 -3.94
N SER A 66 8.84 -5.36 -2.65
CA SER A 66 10.20 -5.55 -2.12
C SER A 66 10.67 -6.96 -2.43
N ILE A 67 11.90 -7.09 -2.89
CA ILE A 67 12.52 -8.39 -3.13
C ILE A 67 13.51 -8.63 -2.00
N TYR A 68 13.38 -9.78 -1.34
CA TYR A 68 14.32 -10.23 -0.32
C TYR A 68 14.76 -11.65 -0.65
N THR A 69 16.05 -11.90 -0.52
CA THR A 69 16.67 -13.21 -0.78
C THR A 69 17.39 -13.67 0.47
N ARG A 70 17.17 -14.93 0.85
CA ARG A 70 17.80 -15.57 2.01
C ARG A 70 18.15 -17.00 1.66
N GLU A 71 19.36 -17.41 2.02
CA GLU A 71 19.77 -18.81 1.95
C GLU A 71 19.16 -19.58 3.13
N LEU A 72 18.59 -20.75 2.83
CA LEU A 72 18.07 -21.65 3.85
C LEU A 72 19.22 -22.39 4.54
N LYS A 73 19.18 -22.46 5.87
CA LYS A 73 20.13 -23.20 6.70
C LYS A 73 19.52 -24.52 7.14
N HIS A 74 20.37 -25.48 7.51
CA HIS A 74 19.95 -26.80 8.00
C HIS A 74 18.98 -26.73 9.21
N ASP A 75 19.08 -25.67 10.01
CA ASP A 75 18.23 -25.49 11.19
C ASP A 75 16.90 -24.80 10.91
N ASP A 76 16.68 -24.29 9.70
CA ASP A 76 15.39 -23.71 9.30
C ASP A 76 14.36 -24.83 9.13
N LYS A 77 13.26 -24.77 9.89
CA LYS A 77 12.23 -25.83 9.89
C LYS A 77 11.03 -25.52 9.01
N PHE A 78 10.58 -24.28 9.00
CA PHE A 78 9.46 -23.83 8.16
C PHE A 78 9.46 -22.31 8.00
N ILE A 79 8.74 -21.83 7.00
CA ILE A 79 8.49 -20.40 6.74
C ILE A 79 6.98 -20.22 6.68
N VAL A 80 6.45 -19.21 7.39
CA VAL A 80 5.02 -18.88 7.38
C VAL A 80 4.82 -17.54 6.70
N PHE A 81 3.95 -17.51 5.70
CA PHE A 81 3.41 -16.29 5.12
C PHE A 81 1.97 -16.13 5.61
N ALA A 82 1.67 -14.97 6.19
CA ALA A 82 0.35 -14.69 6.74
C ALA A 82 -0.04 -13.23 6.52
N LEU A 83 -1.35 -12.99 6.47
CA LEU A 83 -1.94 -11.65 6.47
C LEU A 83 -1.89 -11.04 7.88
N ASP A 84 -2.03 -9.72 7.99
CA ASP A 84 -1.82 -8.97 9.24
C ASP A 84 -2.74 -9.37 10.37
N GLY A 85 -3.92 -9.91 10.03
CA GLY A 85 -4.89 -10.40 11.00
C GLY A 85 -4.35 -11.54 11.88
N LEU A 86 -3.28 -12.23 11.48
CA LEU A 86 -2.65 -13.27 12.29
C LEU A 86 -1.74 -12.72 13.40
N TRP A 87 -1.16 -11.53 13.21
CA TRP A 87 -0.08 -11.03 14.06
C TRP A 87 -0.55 -10.05 15.15
N ASN A 88 -1.82 -9.61 15.10
CA ASN A 88 -2.42 -8.61 15.99
C ASN A 88 -3.36 -9.22 17.06
N THR A 89 -3.18 -10.50 17.41
CA THR A 89 -3.88 -11.16 18.53
C THR A 89 -3.17 -10.97 19.86
#